data_AF-A0A1H5RYQ2-F1
#
_entry.id   AF-A0A1H5RYQ2-F1
#
_cell.length_a   1.000
_cell.length_b   1.000
_cell.length_c   1.000
_cell.angle_alpha   90.00
_cell.angle_beta   90.00
_cell.angle_gamma   90.00
#
_symmetry.space_group_name_H-M   'P 1'
#
loop_
_entity.id
_entity.type
_entity.pdbx_description
1 polymer ?
#
loop_
_entity_poly.entity_id
_entity_poly.type
_entity_poly.pdbx_seq_one_letter_code
_entity_poly.pdbx_strand_id
1 'polypeptide(L)' 'MEPQRIFEELMKADELQTHLGISKEDVVKASYMEVSNSPMIEVIKDVINGVANNKATNTVFQGILKKVSD' A
#
# COMPACT_ATOMS: atom_id res chain seq x y z
N MET A 1 -14.67 2.95 7.70
CA MET A 1 -14.33 2.13 6.52
C MET A 1 -13.17 1.25 6.95
N GLU A 2 -13.28 -0.08 6.85
CA GLU A 2 -12.22 -0.98 7.32
C GLU A 2 -10.97 -0.83 6.45
N PRO A 3 -9.78 -0.51 7.00
CA PRO A 3 -8.54 -0.30 6.24
C PRO A 3 -8.21 -1.44 5.27
N GLN A 4 -8.42 -2.68 5.73
CA GLN A 4 -8.26 -3.88 4.91
C GLN A 4 -9.18 -3.87 3.67
N ARG A 5 -10.43 -3.42 3.82
CA ARG A 5 -11.37 -3.36 2.70
C ARG A 5 -10.95 -2.32 1.66
N ILE A 6 -10.37 -1.21 2.08
CA ILE A 6 -9.81 -0.21 1.16
C ILE A 6 -8.69 -0.84 0.34
N PHE A 7 -7.79 -1.56 1.01
CA PHE A 7 -6.69 -2.26 0.36
C PHE A 7 -7.19 -3.28 -0.66
N GLU A 8 -8.15 -4.12 -0.29
CA GLU A 8 -8.73 -5.14 -1.19
C GLU A 8 -9.38 -4.53 -2.43
N GLU A 9 -10.10 -3.40 -2.30
CA GLU A 9 -10.69 -2.72 -3.45
C GLU A 9 -9.62 -2.07 -4.35
N LEU A 10 -8.55 -1.51 -3.77
CA LEU A 10 -7.41 -1.01 -4.54
C LEU A 10 -6.71 -2.12 -5.33
N MET A 11 -6.55 -3.30 -4.72
CA MET A 11 -5.95 -4.45 -5.40
C MET A 11 -6.85 -5.04 -6.49
N LYS A 12 -8.14 -4.70 -6.55
CA LYS A 12 -9.04 -5.08 -7.67
C LYS A 12 -9.08 -4.05 -8.81
N ALA A 13 -8.55 -2.85 -8.59
CA ALA A 13 -8.62 -1.76 -9.54
C ALA A 13 -7.45 -1.82 -10.54
N ASP A 14 -7.64 -2.51 -11.67
CA ASP A 14 -6.62 -2.70 -12.71
C ASP A 14 -5.99 -1.38 -13.21
N GLU A 15 -6.77 -0.30 -13.30
CA GLU A 15 -6.26 1.02 -13.70
C GLU A 15 -5.26 1.60 -12.69
N LEU A 16 -5.55 1.45 -11.38
CA LEU A 16 -4.65 1.89 -10.32
C LEU A 16 -3.41 1.01 -10.22
N GLN A 17 -3.55 -0.30 -10.36
CA GLN A 17 -2.40 -1.22 -10.42
C GLN A 17 -1.44 -0.81 -11.55
N THR A 18 -2.00 -0.51 -12.73
CA THR A 18 -1.23 -0.07 -13.91
C THR A 18 -0.53 1.25 -13.64
N HIS A 19 -1.24 2.25 -13.11
CA HIS A 19 -0.68 3.57 -12.83
C HIS A 19 0.43 3.53 -11.77
N LEU A 20 0.29 2.64 -10.78
CA LEU A 20 1.25 2.46 -9.69
C LEU A 20 2.36 1.47 -10.04
N GLY A 21 2.35 0.87 -11.24
CA GLY A 21 3.38 -0.07 -11.70
C GLY A 21 3.42 -1.38 -10.90
N ILE A 22 2.29 -1.80 -10.33
CA ILE A 22 2.21 -3.05 -9.55
C ILE A 22 1.97 -4.20 -10.52
N SER A 23 2.83 -5.23 -10.47
CA SER A 23 2.68 -6.39 -11.34
C SER A 23 1.46 -7.22 -10.95
N LYS A 24 0.84 -7.90 -11.92
CA LYS A 24 -0.29 -8.81 -11.62
C LYS A 24 0.12 -9.94 -10.67
N GLU A 25 1.37 -10.38 -10.70
CA GLU A 25 1.89 -11.39 -9.79
C GLU A 25 1.91 -10.87 -8.33
N ASP A 26 2.35 -9.63 -8.14
CA ASP A 26 2.37 -8.99 -6.82
C ASP A 26 0.95 -8.76 -6.29
N VAL A 27 0.01 -8.35 -7.15
CA VAL A 27 -1.40 -8.17 -6.80
C VAL A 27 -2.04 -9.47 -6.30
N VAL A 28 -1.78 -10.60 -6.98
CA VAL A 28 -2.34 -11.90 -6.58
C VAL A 28 -1.81 -12.36 -5.23
N LYS A 29 -0.57 -12.02 -4.90
CA LYS A 29 0.06 -12.34 -3.60
C LYS A 29 -0.18 -11.26 -2.54
N ALA A 30 -0.87 -10.17 -2.89
CA ALA A 30 -1.05 -9.03 -2.02
C ALA A 30 -1.96 -9.37 -0.85
N SER A 31 -1.44 -9.26 0.37
CA SER A 31 -2.22 -9.35 1.61
C SER A 31 -2.04 -8.07 2.41
N TYR A 32 -3.11 -7.58 3.02
CA TYR A 32 -3.03 -6.41 3.90
C TYR A 32 -2.20 -6.69 5.17
N MET A 33 -2.22 -7.94 5.64
CA MET A 33 -1.64 -8.34 6.92
C MET A 33 -0.21 -8.86 6.80
N GLU A 34 0.19 -9.33 5.62
CA GLU A 34 1.52 -9.89 5.39
C GLU A 34 2.43 -8.88 4.70
N VAL A 35 3.74 -9.00 4.88
CA VAL A 35 4.71 -8.13 4.19
C VAL A 35 4.77 -8.51 2.72
N SER A 36 4.66 -7.53 1.83
CA SER A 36 4.82 -7.70 0.39
C SER A 36 6.26 -7.45 -0.04
N ASN A 37 6.71 -8.19 -1.05
CA ASN A 37 7.97 -7.91 -1.73
C ASN A 37 7.88 -6.70 -2.69
N SER A 38 6.66 -6.21 -2.96
CA SER A 38 6.45 -5.01 -3.78
C SER A 38 6.52 -3.77 -2.88
N PRO A 39 7.52 -2.88 -3.05
CA PRO A 39 7.62 -1.65 -2.27
C PRO A 39 6.35 -0.80 -2.39
N MET A 40 5.73 -0.78 -3.58
CA MET A 40 4.52 0.00 -3.82
C MET A 40 3.32 -0.51 -3.02
N ILE A 41 3.18 -1.83 -2.86
CA ILE A 41 2.13 -2.41 -2.01
C ILE A 41 2.33 -2.00 -0.56
N GLU A 42 3.57 -1.97 -0.08
CA GLU A 42 3.90 -1.52 1.28
C GLU A 42 3.63 -0.02 1.49
N VAL A 43 3.89 0.81 0.48
CA VAL A 43 3.55 2.23 0.49
C VAL A 43 2.04 2.44 0.61
N ILE A 44 1.24 1.69 -0.16
CA ILE A 44 -0.23 1.75 -0.08
C ILE A 44 -0.71 1.41 1.33
N LYS A 45 -0.18 0.34 1.94
CA LYS A 45 -0.51 -0.05 3.32
C LYS A 45 -0.18 1.05 4.32
N ASP A 46 0.97 1.71 4.17
CA ASP A 46 1.37 2.81 5.05
C ASP A 46 0.45 4.01 4.94
N VAL A 47 0.04 4.38 3.72
CA VAL A 47 -0.92 5.48 3.50
C VAL A 47 -2.27 5.14 4.13
N ILE A 48 -2.80 3.95 3.87
CA ILE A 48 -4.07 3.50 4.43
C ILE A 48 -4.01 3.49 5.96
N ASN A 49 -2.97 2.90 6.54
CA ASN A 49 -2.76 2.89 7.99
C ASN A 49 -2.56 4.29 8.56
N GLY A 50 -1.91 5.18 7.82
CA GLY A 50 -1.70 6.56 8.19
C GLY A 50 -3.02 7.29 8.37
N VAL A 51 -3.90 7.18 7.37
CA VAL A 51 -5.25 7.77 7.41
C VAL A 51 -6.11 7.11 8.49
N ALA A 52 -6.12 5.77 8.56
CA ALA A 52 -6.97 5.02 9.49
C ALA A 52 -6.63 5.29 10.96
N ASN A 53 -5.35 5.47 11.27
CA ASN A 53 -4.87 5.70 12.64
C ASN A 53 -4.58 7.18 12.93
N ASN A 54 -5.00 8.10 12.05
CA ASN A 54 -4.78 9.55 12.16
C ASN A 54 -3.32 9.92 12.44
N LYS A 55 -2.38 9.21 11.80
CA LYS A 55 -0.94 9.48 11.93
C LYS A 55 -0.60 10.79 11.24
N ALA A 56 0.35 11.54 11.81
CA ALA A 56 0.86 12.73 11.19
C ALA A 56 1.46 12.42 9.80
N THR A 57 1.14 13.24 8.80
CA THR A 57 1.59 13.06 7.40
C THR A 57 3.12 12.90 7.30
N ASN A 58 3.88 13.67 8.07
CA ASN A 58 5.35 13.55 8.10
C ASN A 58 5.82 12.18 8.56
N THR A 59 5.14 11.56 9.54
CA THR A 59 5.48 10.22 10.02
C THR A 59 5.24 9.17 8.95
N VAL A 60 4.12 9.28 8.23
CA VAL A 60 3.79 8.38 7.10
C VAL A 60 4.81 8.56 5.98
N PHE A 61 5.13 9.79 5.60
CA PHE A 61 6.05 10.11 4.52
C PHE A 61 7.48 9.61 4.80
N GLN A 62 7.96 9.74 6.05
CA GLN A 62 9.26 9.19 6.46
C GLN A 62 9.29 7.65 6.41
N GLY A 63 8.18 6.98 6.72
CA GLY A 63 8.06 5.52 6.56
C GLY A 63 8.16 5.10 5.10
N ILE A 64 7.44 5.81 4.22
CA ILE A 64 7.45 5.60 2.78
C ILE A 64 8.86 5.80 2.21
N LEU A 65 9.53 6.91 2.56
CA LEU A 65 10.87 7.23 2.07
C LEU A 65 11.88 6.12 2.34
N LYS A 66 11.84 5.51 3.53
CA LYS A 66 12.76 4.40 3.87
C LYS A 66 12.55 3.20 2.95
N LYS A 67 11.31 2.86 2.64
CA LYS A 67 10.96 1.68 1.82
C LYS A 67 11.29 1.81 0.34
N VAL A 68 11.39 3.04 -0.17
CA VAL A 68 11.70 3.30 -1.59
C VAL A 68 13.17 3.66 -1.83
N SER A 69 13.94 3.85 -0.76
CA SER A 69 15.37 4.24 -0.85
C SER A 69 16.33 3.07 -0.64
N ASP A 70 15.83 1.91 -0.20
CA ASP A 70 16.56 0.64 -0.08
C ASP A 70 16.39 -0.21 -1.35
#